data_AF-A0A285Z2U1-F1
#
_entry.id   AF-A0A285Z2U1-F1
#
_cell.length_a   1.000
_cell.length_b   1.000
_cell.length_c   1.000
_cell.angle_alpha   90.00
_cell.angle_beta   90.00
_cell.angle_gamma   90.00
#
_symmetry.space_group_name_H-M   'P 1'
#
loop_
_entity.id
_entity.type
_entity.pdbx_description
1 polymer ?
#
loop_
_entity_poly.entity_id
_entity_poly.type
_entity_poly.pdbx_seq_one_letter_code
_entity_poly.pdbx_strand_id
1 'polypeptide(L)'
;MKFWKLTPRHDTLWWCVDGKDPWTPYRERAFGFVVRAPDAEQARWLAHEAGGLENESVDGVAPWLDANYSTCEELREDGGAEVVLVNFRH
;
A
#
# COMPACT_ATOMS: atom_id res chain seq x y z
N MET A 1 5.79 18.56 4.51
CA MET A 1 5.76 17.10 4.75
C MET A 1 4.36 16.74 5.23
N LYS A 2 3.81 15.63 4.73
CA LYS A 2 2.49 15.10 5.05
C LYS A 2 2.61 13.62 5.42
N PHE A 3 1.57 13.04 6.00
CA PHE A 3 1.47 11.59 6.17
C PHE A 3 0.49 11.01 5.17
N TRP A 4 0.84 9.84 4.64
CA TRP A 4 0.09 9.13 3.62
C TRP A 4 -0.15 7.71 4.09
N LYS A 5 -1.39 7.27 4.03
CA LYS A 5 -1.79 5.88 4.27
C LYS A 5 -1.91 5.19 2.91
N LEU A 6 -1.15 4.11 2.72
CA LEU A 6 -1.32 3.22 1.59
C LEU A 6 -1.88 1.90 2.08
N THR A 7 -2.91 1.39 1.41
CA THR A 7 -3.48 0.06 1.66
C THR A 7 -3.75 -0.63 0.34
N PRO A 8 -3.65 -1.97 0.26
CA PRO A 8 -4.19 -2.72 -0.87
C PRO A 8 -5.64 -2.32 -1.14
N ARG A 9 -6.02 -2.25 -2.41
CA ARG A 9 -7.42 -2.01 -2.76
C ARG A 9 -8.26 -3.23 -2.43
N HIS A 10 -9.26 -3.01 -1.58
CA HIS A 10 -10.26 -4.01 -1.17
C HIS A 10 -11.67 -3.67 -1.69
N ASP A 11 -11.82 -2.56 -2.41
CA ASP A 11 -13.08 -2.06 -2.98
C ASP A 11 -13.55 -2.90 -4.18
N THR A 12 -12.66 -3.69 -4.77
CA THR A 12 -13.00 -4.73 -5.73
C THR A 12 -13.08 -6.09 -5.04
N LEU A 13 -14.07 -6.93 -5.41
CA LEU A 13 -14.25 -8.30 -4.90
C LEU A 13 -13.03 -9.23 -5.14
N TRP A 14 -11.98 -8.71 -5.75
CA TRP A 14 -10.77 -9.39 -6.19
C TRP A 14 -9.60 -8.44 -5.95
N TRP A 15 -8.55 -8.93 -5.28
CA TRP A 15 -7.28 -8.19 -5.04
C TRP A 15 -6.40 -8.16 -6.30
N CYS A 16 -7.04 -8.35 -7.45
CA CYS A 16 -6.49 -8.88 -8.66
C CYS A 16 -6.91 -7.98 -9.81
N VAL A 17 -5.94 -7.45 -10.54
CA VAL A 17 -6.16 -6.65 -11.75
C VAL A 17 -5.66 -7.49 -12.91
N ASP A 18 -6.52 -7.74 -13.91
CA ASP A 18 -6.19 -8.56 -15.09
C ASP A 18 -5.61 -9.95 -14.77
N GLY A 19 -6.10 -10.61 -13.71
CA GLY A 19 -5.64 -11.95 -13.33
C GLY A 19 -4.35 -11.96 -12.51
N LYS A 20 -3.78 -10.79 -12.20
CA LYS A 20 -2.55 -10.62 -11.42
C LYS A 20 -2.88 -10.19 -10.00
N ASP A 21 -2.54 -11.02 -9.01
CA ASP A 21 -2.70 -10.71 -7.59
C ASP A 21 -1.33 -10.72 -6.89
N PRO A 22 -0.73 -9.53 -6.63
CA PRO A 22 0.56 -9.43 -5.98
C PRO A 22 0.49 -9.70 -4.46
N TRP A 23 -0.70 -9.75 -3.88
CA TRP A 23 -0.91 -9.87 -2.44
C TRP A 23 -1.00 -11.33 -1.97
N THR A 24 -1.15 -12.26 -2.91
CA THR A 24 -1.23 -13.70 -2.66
C THR A 24 0.06 -14.42 -3.09
N PRO A 25 0.65 -15.28 -2.24
CA PRO A 25 0.27 -15.60 -0.86
C PRO A 25 0.68 -14.51 0.14
N TYR A 26 0.00 -14.37 1.28
CA TYR A 26 0.19 -13.27 2.24
C TYR A 26 1.56 -13.19 2.96
N ARG A 27 2.40 -14.23 2.86
CA ARG A 27 3.68 -14.28 3.58
C ARG A 27 4.65 -13.23 3.01
N GLU A 28 5.37 -12.56 3.91
CA GLU A 28 6.44 -11.59 3.56
C GLU A 28 5.95 -10.43 2.69
N ARG A 29 4.69 -10.03 2.87
CA ARG A 29 4.07 -8.89 2.18
C ARG A 29 3.66 -7.81 3.15
N ALA A 30 3.79 -6.57 2.71
CA ALA A 30 3.15 -5.46 3.41
C ALA A 30 1.67 -5.37 3.01
N PHE A 31 0.79 -5.17 3.99
CA PHE A 31 -0.65 -4.91 3.78
C PHE A 31 -1.04 -3.47 4.10
N GLY A 32 -0.05 -2.61 4.28
CA GLY A 32 -0.26 -1.18 4.39
C GLY A 32 0.98 -0.46 4.87
N PHE A 33 1.03 0.83 4.57
CA PHE A 33 2.10 1.72 4.97
C PHE A 33 1.53 3.04 5.51
N VAL A 34 2.27 3.63 6.45
CA VAL A 34 2.14 5.05 6.81
C VAL A 34 3.45 5.72 6.44
N VAL A 35 3.41 6.58 5.42
CA VAL A 35 4.60 7.20 4.83
C VAL A 35 4.59 8.70 5.07
N ARG A 36 5.74 9.26 5.47
CA ARG A 36 5.94 10.72 5.51
C ARG A 36 6.57 11.18 4.19
N ALA A 37 5.84 11.98 3.41
CA ALA A 37 6.28 12.46 2.09
C ALA A 37 5.63 13.82 1.76
N PRO A 38 6.19 14.62 0.84
CA PRO A 38 5.59 15.87 0.39
C PRO A 38 4.32 15.66 -0.43
N ASP A 39 4.21 14.56 -1.18
CA ASP A 39 3.10 14.24 -2.07
C ASP A 39 2.87 12.71 -2.17
N ALA A 40 1.78 12.34 -2.84
CA ALA A 40 1.36 10.94 -3.01
C ALA A 40 2.35 10.14 -3.88
N GLU A 41 2.97 10.77 -4.88
CA GLU A 41 3.91 10.10 -5.78
C GLU A 41 5.15 9.66 -5.01
N GLN A 42 5.75 10.55 -4.23
CA GLN A 42 6.89 10.21 -3.39
C GLN A 42 6.50 9.22 -2.28
N ALA A 43 5.27 9.31 -1.75
CA ALA A 43 4.78 8.33 -0.78
C ALA A 43 4.71 6.91 -1.36
N ARG A 44 4.18 6.78 -2.59
CA ARG A 44 4.13 5.51 -3.33
C ARG A 44 5.50 4.97 -3.64
N TRP A 45 6.44 5.83 -4.07
CA TRP A 45 7.81 5.42 -4.33
C TRP A 45 8.49 4.87 -3.07
N LEU A 46 8.37 5.55 -1.93
CA LEU A 46 8.93 5.10 -0.66
C LEU A 46 8.29 3.78 -0.17
N ALA A 47 6.97 3.61 -0.35
CA ALA A 47 6.29 2.36 -0.04
C ALA A 47 6.74 1.23 -0.95
N HIS A 48 6.98 1.50 -2.24
CA HIS A 48 7.51 0.53 -3.17
C HIS A 48 8.92 0.08 -2.77
N GLU A 49 9.83 1.01 -2.47
CA GLU A 49 11.20 0.68 -2.03
C GLU A 49 11.22 -0.12 -0.71
N ALA A 50 10.25 0.13 0.19
CA ALA A 50 10.12 -0.59 1.45
C ALA A 50 9.25 -1.87 1.35
N GLY A 51 8.66 -2.13 0.19
CA GLY A 51 7.76 -3.26 -0.05
C GLY A 51 8.48 -4.60 0.06
N GLY A 52 7.69 -5.65 0.29
CA GLY A 52 8.16 -7.03 0.35
C GLY A 52 7.95 -7.76 -0.98
N LEU A 53 7.64 -9.06 -0.86
CA LEU A 53 7.45 -9.96 -2.01
C LEU A 53 6.30 -9.55 -2.93
N GLU A 54 5.39 -8.66 -2.51
CA GLU A 54 4.34 -8.14 -3.38
C GLU A 54 4.89 -7.42 -4.61
N ASN A 55 6.09 -6.83 -4.53
CA ASN A 55 6.74 -6.16 -5.66
C ASN A 55 7.40 -7.14 -6.65
N GLU A 56 7.69 -8.37 -6.23
CA GLU A 56 8.47 -9.33 -7.01
C GLU A 56 7.63 -10.51 -7.50
N SER A 57 6.52 -10.79 -6.84
CA SER A 57 5.75 -12.02 -7.04
C SER A 57 5.00 -12.10 -8.36
N VAL A 58 4.73 -10.96 -9.00
CA VAL A 58 4.00 -10.92 -10.27
C VAL A 58 4.73 -10.03 -11.26
N ASP A 59 5.15 -10.63 -12.37
CA ASP A 59 5.93 -9.92 -13.39
C ASP A 59 5.16 -8.73 -13.98
N GLY A 60 5.85 -7.60 -14.07
CA GLY A 60 5.33 -6.32 -14.54
C GLY A 60 4.29 -5.66 -13.60
N VAL A 61 4.22 -6.04 -12.32
CA VAL A 61 3.32 -5.42 -11.34
C VAL A 61 4.12 -4.73 -10.25
N ALA A 62 3.85 -3.44 -10.06
CA ALA A 62 4.38 -2.65 -8.96
C ALA A 62 3.21 -2.14 -8.11
N PRO A 63 2.71 -2.93 -7.15
CA PRO A 63 1.41 -2.71 -6.53
C PRO A 63 1.30 -1.39 -5.77
N TRP A 64 2.42 -0.90 -5.22
CA TRP A 64 2.48 0.38 -4.51
C TRP A 64 2.55 1.59 -5.46
N LEU A 65 3.07 1.40 -6.67
CA LEU A 65 3.14 2.46 -7.70
C LEU A 65 1.86 2.55 -8.53
N ASP A 66 1.14 1.44 -8.68
CA ASP A 66 -0.10 1.38 -9.45
C ASP A 66 -1.34 1.59 -8.56
N ALA A 67 -2.09 2.66 -8.88
CA ALA A 67 -3.29 3.04 -8.16
C ALA A 67 -4.44 2.03 -8.29
N ASN A 68 -4.38 1.08 -9.22
CA ASN A 68 -5.35 -0.02 -9.33
C ASN A 68 -5.16 -1.08 -8.23
N TYR A 69 -3.94 -1.21 -7.69
CA TYR A 69 -3.63 -2.22 -6.68
C TYR A 69 -3.62 -1.67 -5.25
N SER A 70 -3.34 -0.37 -5.07
CA SER A 70 -3.27 0.26 -3.75
C SER A 70 -3.84 1.68 -3.73
N THR A 71 -4.47 2.04 -2.62
CA THR A 71 -4.83 3.42 -2.31
C THR A 71 -3.59 4.21 -1.85
N CYS A 72 -3.69 5.53 -1.89
CA CYS A 72 -2.72 6.43 -1.29
C CYS A 72 -3.46 7.69 -0.84
N GLU A 73 -3.78 7.75 0.44
CA GLU A 73 -4.67 8.75 1.02
C GLU A 73 -3.88 9.63 1.99
N GLU A 74 -4.05 10.95 1.90
CA GLU A 74 -3.45 11.87 2.86
C GLU A 74 -4.14 11.73 4.22
N LEU A 75 -3.36 11.49 5.27
CA LEU A 75 -3.84 11.53 6.65
C LEU A 75 -3.87 12.99 7.12
N ARG A 76 -5.07 13.55 7.17
CA ARG A 76 -5.33 14.94 7.54
C ARG A 76 -5.84 15.04 8.97
N GLU A 77 -5.72 16.23 9.56
CA GLU A 77 -6.16 16.51 10.93
C GLU A 77 -7.69 16.38 11.11
N ASP A 78 -8.46 16.58 10.03
CA ASP A 78 -9.92 16.45 9.98
C ASP A 78 -10.41 15.04 9.63
N GLY A 79 -9.51 14.05 9.56
CA GLY A 79 -9.84 12.65 9.33
C GLY A 79 -10.69 12.04 10.45
N GLY A 80 -11.38 10.94 10.14
CA GLY A 80 -12.15 10.17 11.12
C GLY A 80 -11.26 9.52 12.18
N ALA A 81 -11.81 9.25 13.35
CA ALA A 81 -11.10 8.50 14.39
C ALA A 81 -10.91 7.03 13.97
N GLU A 82 -9.66 6.62 13.76
CA GLU A 82 -9.32 5.25 13.34
C GLU A 82 -7.96 4.78 13.87
N VAL A 83 -7.72 3.46 13.82
CA VAL A 83 -6.38 2.90 14.04
C VAL A 83 -5.63 2.94 12.72
N VAL A 84 -4.60 3.78 12.63
CA VAL A 84 -3.83 3.96 11.39
C VAL A 84 -2.78 2.85 11.20
N LEU A 85 -2.07 2.48 12.27
CA LEU A 85 -1.03 1.46 12.25
C LEU A 85 -1.05 0.65 13.54
N VAL A 86 -1.00 -0.68 13.41
CA VAL A 86 -0.67 -1.58 14.52
C VAL A 86 0.68 -2.21 14.22
N ASN A 87 1.65 -1.97 15.11
CA ASN A 87 2.99 -2.55 14.99
C ASN A 87 3.19 -3.61 16.08
N PHE A 88 2.97 -4.87 15.72
CA PHE A 88 3.27 -5.99 16.60
C PHE A 88 4.78 -6.23 16.62
N ARG A 89 5.36 -6.51 17.79
CA ARG A 89 6.73 -7.02 17.85
C ARG A 89 6.71 -8.44 17.28
N HIS A 90 7.59 -8.71 16.32
CA HIS A 90 7.96 -10.06 15.91
C HIS A 90 8.87 -10.71 16.94
#